data_AF-A0A4U8TRX4-F1
#
_entry.id   AF-A0A4U8TRX4-F1
#
_cell.length_a   1.000
_cell.length_b   1.000
_cell.length_c   1.000
_cell.angle_alpha   90.00
_cell.angle_beta   90.00
_cell.angle_gamma   90.00
#
_symmetry.space_group_name_H-M   'P 1'
#
loop_
_entity.id
_entity.type
_entity.pdbx_description
1 polymer ?
#
loop_
_entity_poly.entity_id
_entity_poly.type
_entity_poly.pdbx_seq_one_letter_code
_entity_poly.pdbx_strand_id
1 'polypeptide(L)'
;MAQAKHSPGSRYYLERLLRDPSISLDDIDTSKITDMSRLFQDSKRKDFTGIESWDTSNVTDMSYMFAGAKFFNHNIESWNVENVEYMSGMFHDASEFNSPLNSWNVSNVKFMFNMFLGATKFNQPLNSWNVENVIAAGSMFYNALSFNQDISNWNLEKLKNARDMFHNAKSFNQDLESWNMPSLKTMDRMFLKSGMQKIPSWYKEEWQKEQEIKYINKHFYPK
;
A
#
# COMPACT_ATOMS: atom_id res chain seq x y z
N MET A 1 15.17 -17.48 22.21
CA MET A 1 13.87 -17.29 21.55
C MET A 1 12.94 -18.36 22.08
N ALA A 2 11.73 -18.02 22.53
CA ALA A 2 10.74 -19.03 22.89
C ALA A 2 10.37 -19.83 21.63
N GLN A 3 10.20 -21.14 21.78
CA GLN A 3 9.79 -22.01 20.67
C GLN A 3 8.31 -21.73 20.37
N ALA A 4 7.98 -21.43 19.10
CA ALA A 4 6.59 -21.24 18.68
C ALA A 4 5.73 -22.45 19.08
N LYS A 5 4.52 -22.20 19.60
CA LYS A 5 3.63 -23.24 20.15
C LYS A 5 2.66 -23.78 19.10
N HIS A 6 2.42 -23.03 18.02
CA HIS A 6 1.47 -23.36 16.98
C HIS A 6 2.12 -23.23 15.60
N SER A 7 2.09 -24.29 14.78
CA SER A 7 2.61 -24.26 13.41
C SER A 7 1.46 -24.60 12.45
N PRO A 8 0.62 -23.61 12.06
CA PRO A 8 -0.49 -23.84 11.14
C PRO A 8 0.03 -24.31 9.78
N GLY A 9 -0.44 -25.47 9.32
CA GLY A 9 -0.10 -26.00 7.99
C GLY A 9 -0.84 -25.33 6.82
N SER A 10 -1.72 -24.36 7.09
CA SER A 10 -2.46 -23.64 6.05
C SER A 10 -2.99 -22.29 6.57
N ARG A 11 -3.33 -21.39 5.64
CA ARG A 11 -4.00 -20.11 5.93
C ARG A 11 -5.26 -20.29 6.78
N TYR A 12 -6.04 -21.34 6.51
CA TYR A 12 -7.26 -21.65 7.28
C TYR A 12 -6.97 -21.91 8.76
N TYR A 13 -5.91 -22.68 9.07
CA TYR A 13 -5.53 -22.92 10.47
C TYR A 13 -4.96 -21.67 11.12
N LEU A 14 -4.19 -20.87 10.39
CA LEU A 14 -3.71 -19.58 10.87
C LEU A 14 -4.88 -18.66 11.25
N GLU A 15 -5.87 -18.49 10.37
CA GLU A 15 -7.07 -17.70 10.66
C GLU A 15 -7.81 -18.17 11.92
N ARG A 16 -7.85 -19.49 12.17
CA ARG A 16 -8.47 -20.04 13.39
C ARG A 16 -7.68 -19.64 14.65
N LEU A 17 -6.35 -19.69 14.60
CA LEU A 17 -5.50 -19.24 15.72
C LEU A 17 -5.69 -17.74 15.98
N LEU A 18 -5.76 -16.93 14.91
CA LEU A 18 -5.92 -15.47 15.02
C LEU A 18 -7.27 -15.03 15.62
N ARG A 19 -8.30 -15.90 15.58
CA ARG A 19 -9.60 -15.64 16.21
C ARG A 19 -9.59 -15.87 17.72
N ASP A 20 -8.61 -16.57 18.24
CA ASP A 20 -8.45 -16.79 19.67
C ASP A 20 -7.60 -15.66 20.28
N PRO A 21 -8.18 -14.75 21.06
CA PRO A 21 -7.45 -13.63 21.64
C PRO A 21 -6.46 -14.06 22.73
N SER A 22 -6.49 -15.31 23.20
CA SER A 22 -5.53 -15.84 24.18
C SER A 22 -4.20 -16.26 23.55
N ILE A 23 -4.17 -16.44 22.22
CA ILE A 23 -2.97 -16.84 21.49
C ILE A 23 -2.15 -15.58 21.17
N SER A 24 -0.91 -15.54 21.67
CA SER A 24 0.07 -14.53 21.31
C SER A 24 0.48 -14.70 19.84
N LEU A 25 0.71 -13.59 19.12
CA LEU A 25 1.18 -13.68 17.73
C LEU A 25 2.59 -14.27 17.63
N ASP A 26 3.43 -14.08 18.66
CA ASP A 26 4.76 -14.68 18.78
C ASP A 26 4.74 -16.21 18.94
N ASP A 27 3.61 -16.79 19.36
CA ASP A 27 3.49 -18.23 19.56
C ASP A 27 3.16 -18.96 18.24
N ILE A 28 3.02 -18.24 17.11
CA ILE A 28 2.59 -18.78 15.82
C ILE A 28 3.79 -18.83 14.85
N ASP A 29 4.19 -20.04 14.47
CA ASP A 29 5.15 -20.30 13.41
C ASP A 29 4.48 -20.19 12.04
N THR A 30 4.72 -19.07 11.34
CA THR A 30 4.18 -18.80 10.01
C THR A 30 5.06 -19.30 8.86
N SER A 31 6.16 -20.01 9.13
CA SER A 31 7.17 -20.38 8.12
C SER A 31 6.61 -21.20 6.95
N LYS A 32 5.48 -21.89 7.14
CA LYS A 32 4.82 -22.70 6.09
C LYS A 32 3.72 -21.96 5.33
N ILE A 33 3.41 -20.72 5.70
CA ILE A 33 2.30 -19.96 5.15
C ILE A 33 2.78 -19.22 3.90
N THR A 34 2.07 -19.46 2.79
CA THR A 34 2.36 -18.80 1.51
C THR A 34 1.34 -17.70 1.16
N ASP A 35 0.18 -17.70 1.81
CA ASP A 35 -0.91 -16.75 1.58
C ASP A 35 -1.33 -16.13 2.92
N MET A 36 -1.05 -14.83 3.05
CA MET A 36 -1.44 -13.98 4.19
C MET A 36 -2.54 -12.98 3.82
N SER A 37 -3.18 -13.16 2.66
CA SER A 37 -4.24 -12.27 2.21
C SER A 37 -5.36 -12.20 3.25
N ARG A 38 -5.83 -10.97 3.51
CA ARG A 38 -6.98 -10.65 4.38
C ARG A 38 -6.92 -11.13 5.85
N LEU A 39 -5.77 -11.59 6.36
CA LEU A 39 -5.69 -12.17 7.71
C LEU A 39 -6.19 -11.24 8.83
N PHE A 40 -5.95 -9.94 8.70
CA PHE A 40 -6.40 -8.91 9.63
C PHE A 40 -7.36 -7.91 8.97
N GLN A 41 -8.05 -8.32 7.89
CA GLN A 41 -9.06 -7.47 7.26
C GLN A 41 -10.16 -7.09 8.27
N ASP A 42 -10.45 -5.79 8.38
CA ASP A 42 -11.40 -5.17 9.31
C ASP A 42 -11.16 -5.54 10.79
N SER A 43 -9.93 -5.94 11.11
CA SER A 43 -9.55 -6.38 12.45
C SER A 43 -9.75 -5.24 13.47
N LYS A 44 -10.41 -5.58 14.57
CA LYS A 44 -10.57 -4.71 15.74
C LYS A 44 -9.44 -4.89 16.76
N ARG A 45 -8.45 -5.76 16.46
CA ARG A 45 -7.27 -5.97 17.30
C ARG A 45 -6.51 -4.66 17.44
N LYS A 46 -6.11 -4.33 18.67
CA LYS A 46 -5.32 -3.13 19.00
C LYS A 46 -3.86 -3.45 19.27
N ASP A 47 -3.60 -4.65 19.78
CA ASP A 47 -2.28 -5.13 20.13
C ASP A 47 -1.85 -6.19 19.11
N PHE A 48 -0.81 -5.89 18.34
CA PHE A 48 -0.16 -6.81 17.41
C PHE A 48 1.25 -7.16 17.88
N THR A 49 1.56 -7.00 19.17
CA THR A 49 2.86 -7.45 19.71
C THR A 49 3.11 -8.89 19.32
N GLY A 50 4.30 -9.11 18.75
CA GLY A 50 4.75 -10.40 18.25
C GLY A 50 4.48 -10.67 16.78
N ILE A 51 3.84 -9.75 16.06
CA ILE A 51 3.69 -9.87 14.61
C ILE A 51 5.03 -9.68 13.88
N GLU A 52 5.96 -8.93 14.48
CA GLU A 52 7.29 -8.67 13.96
C GLU A 52 8.18 -9.92 13.87
N SER A 53 7.84 -10.98 14.60
CA SER A 53 8.57 -12.25 14.63
C SER A 53 8.09 -13.26 13.59
N TRP A 54 7.02 -12.95 12.86
CA TRP A 54 6.49 -13.83 11.82
C TRP A 54 7.50 -14.05 10.70
N ASP A 55 7.71 -15.31 10.34
CA ASP A 55 8.43 -15.69 9.13
C ASP A 55 7.50 -15.50 7.92
N THR A 56 7.80 -14.47 7.11
CA THR A 56 7.09 -14.15 5.87
C THR A 56 7.84 -14.59 4.62
N SER A 57 8.98 -15.29 4.76
CA SER A 57 9.88 -15.59 3.63
C SER A 57 9.26 -16.47 2.55
N ASN A 58 8.24 -17.27 2.88
CA ASN A 58 7.52 -18.10 1.91
C ASN A 58 6.22 -17.46 1.37
N VAL A 59 5.89 -16.25 1.81
CA VAL A 59 4.62 -15.58 1.45
C VAL A 59 4.71 -15.00 0.05
N THR A 60 3.70 -15.29 -0.76
CA THR A 60 3.56 -14.77 -2.14
C THR A 60 2.37 -13.80 -2.29
N ASP A 61 1.38 -13.86 -1.39
CA ASP A 61 0.20 -12.99 -1.39
C ASP A 61 -0.04 -12.34 -0.01
N MET A 62 0.02 -11.01 0.04
CA MET A 62 -0.30 -10.17 1.20
C MET A 62 -1.50 -9.24 0.94
N SER A 63 -2.29 -9.51 -0.10
CA SER A 63 -3.39 -8.66 -0.52
C SER A 63 -4.40 -8.43 0.60
N TYR A 64 -4.72 -7.17 0.86
CA TYR A 64 -5.69 -6.76 1.88
C TYR A 64 -5.40 -7.25 3.30
N MET A 65 -4.16 -7.66 3.61
CA MET A 65 -3.82 -8.26 4.91
C MET A 65 -4.25 -7.41 6.11
N PHE A 66 -4.06 -6.09 6.06
CA PHE A 66 -4.46 -5.14 7.10
C PHE A 66 -5.55 -4.16 6.63
N ALA A 67 -6.29 -4.49 5.57
CA ALA A 67 -7.32 -3.61 5.06
C ALA A 67 -8.38 -3.34 6.14
N GLY A 68 -8.66 -2.08 6.49
CA GLY A 68 -9.62 -1.70 7.51
C GLY A 68 -9.13 -1.93 8.96
N ALA A 69 -7.89 -2.40 9.17
CA ALA A 69 -7.30 -2.57 10.50
C ALA A 69 -6.90 -1.21 11.08
N LYS A 70 -7.89 -0.42 11.51
CA LYS A 70 -7.73 0.99 11.89
C LYS A 70 -6.70 1.26 12.98
N PHE A 71 -6.39 0.28 13.83
CA PHE A 71 -5.42 0.43 14.93
C PHE A 71 -4.02 -0.11 14.59
N PHE A 72 -3.82 -0.66 13.40
CA PHE A 72 -2.54 -1.26 13.03
C PHE A 72 -1.48 -0.18 12.75
N ASN A 73 -0.41 -0.20 13.54
CA ASN A 73 0.80 0.62 13.35
C ASN A 73 2.03 -0.04 14.01
N HIS A 74 2.13 -1.37 13.94
CA HIS A 74 3.29 -2.09 14.45
C HIS A 74 4.42 -2.09 13.41
N ASN A 75 5.66 -2.09 13.91
CA ASN A 75 6.83 -2.16 13.05
C ASN A 75 6.96 -3.57 12.44
N ILE A 76 6.90 -3.64 11.12
CA ILE A 76 7.05 -4.86 10.30
C ILE A 76 8.19 -4.72 9.27
N GLU A 77 9.10 -3.77 9.50
CA GLU A 77 10.27 -3.53 8.65
C GLU A 77 11.22 -4.73 8.59
N SER A 78 11.14 -5.64 9.56
CA SER A 78 11.92 -6.89 9.64
C SER A 78 11.42 -8.00 8.71
N TRP A 79 10.21 -7.88 8.15
CA TRP A 79 9.62 -8.93 7.32
C TRP A 79 10.37 -9.13 6.01
N ASN A 80 10.61 -10.39 5.65
CA ASN A 80 11.09 -10.74 4.33
C ASN A 80 9.91 -10.82 3.35
N VAL A 81 9.81 -9.83 2.46
CA VAL A 81 8.75 -9.75 1.44
C VAL A 81 9.26 -10.05 0.03
N GLU A 82 10.46 -10.60 -0.12
CA GLU A 82 11.11 -10.77 -1.43
C GLU A 82 10.31 -11.67 -2.38
N ASN A 83 9.56 -12.64 -1.86
CA ASN A 83 8.75 -13.57 -2.64
C ASN A 83 7.32 -13.09 -2.90
N VAL A 84 6.93 -11.93 -2.37
CA VAL A 84 5.57 -11.41 -2.49
C VAL A 84 5.34 -10.86 -3.90
N GLU A 85 4.30 -11.36 -4.57
CA GLU A 85 3.88 -10.87 -5.88
C GLU A 85 2.65 -9.94 -5.81
N TYR A 86 1.81 -10.11 -4.77
CA TYR A 86 0.53 -9.42 -4.60
C TYR A 86 0.48 -8.65 -3.27
N MET A 87 0.42 -7.31 -3.34
CA MET A 87 0.28 -6.41 -2.18
C MET A 87 -0.93 -5.47 -2.30
N SER A 88 -1.91 -5.86 -3.12
CA SER A 88 -3.06 -5.00 -3.41
C SER A 88 -3.87 -4.76 -2.13
N GLY A 89 -4.07 -3.51 -1.77
CA GLY A 89 -4.88 -3.10 -0.63
C GLY A 89 -4.32 -3.45 0.74
N MET A 90 -3.04 -3.82 0.86
CA MET A 90 -2.45 -4.32 2.11
C MET A 90 -2.76 -3.43 3.33
N PHE A 91 -2.72 -2.10 3.16
CA PHE A 91 -3.01 -1.10 4.20
C PHE A 91 -4.22 -0.21 3.84
N HIS A 92 -5.13 -0.69 2.99
CA HIS A 92 -6.34 0.04 2.61
C HIS A 92 -7.16 0.38 3.86
N ASP A 93 -7.45 1.66 4.11
CA ASP A 93 -8.16 2.20 5.28
C ASP A 93 -7.53 1.84 6.64
N ALA A 94 -6.24 1.45 6.67
CA ALA A 94 -5.44 1.36 7.89
C ALA A 94 -5.02 2.76 8.35
N SER A 95 -6.00 3.54 8.83
CA SER A 95 -5.86 5.00 9.04
C SER A 95 -4.73 5.42 9.99
N GLU A 96 -4.37 4.56 10.95
CA GLU A 96 -3.30 4.84 11.92
C GLU A 96 -1.91 4.38 11.46
N PHE A 97 -1.82 3.65 10.34
CA PHE A 97 -0.58 3.06 9.87
C PHE A 97 0.41 4.13 9.39
N ASN A 98 1.60 4.14 9.98
CA ASN A 98 2.72 5.02 9.65
C ASN A 98 4.07 4.40 10.06
N SER A 99 4.18 3.06 10.00
CA SER A 99 5.42 2.34 10.34
C SER A 99 6.36 2.22 9.14
N PRO A 100 7.68 2.20 9.35
CA PRO A 100 8.65 2.19 8.26
C PRO A 100 8.57 0.90 7.44
N LEU A 101 8.75 1.04 6.13
CA LEU A 101 8.71 -0.06 5.14
C LEU A 101 9.88 0.03 4.13
N ASN A 102 10.80 0.97 4.31
CA ASN A 102 11.75 1.32 3.25
C ASN A 102 12.81 0.22 3.01
N SER A 103 13.02 -0.68 3.98
CA SER A 103 13.91 -1.84 3.85
C SER A 103 13.35 -2.97 2.96
N TRP A 104 12.05 -2.95 2.65
CA TRP A 104 11.38 -4.05 1.97
C TRP A 104 11.89 -4.22 0.54
N ASN A 105 12.28 -5.45 0.21
CA ASN A 105 12.58 -5.83 -1.17
C ASN A 105 11.27 -6.16 -1.92
N VAL A 106 10.69 -5.16 -2.58
CA VAL A 106 9.45 -5.30 -3.36
C VAL A 106 9.68 -5.64 -4.84
N SER A 107 10.89 -6.09 -5.23
CA SER A 107 11.24 -6.27 -6.65
C SER A 107 10.38 -7.28 -7.39
N ASN A 108 9.76 -8.24 -6.68
CA ASN A 108 8.87 -9.25 -7.29
C ASN A 108 7.39 -8.84 -7.32
N VAL A 109 7.03 -7.72 -6.68
CA VAL A 109 5.63 -7.28 -6.57
C VAL A 109 5.14 -6.77 -7.93
N LYS A 110 3.99 -7.30 -8.37
CA LYS A 110 3.35 -6.94 -9.64
C LYS A 110 2.16 -6.00 -9.45
N PHE A 111 1.45 -6.11 -8.33
CA PHE A 111 0.17 -5.41 -8.11
C PHE A 111 0.10 -4.71 -6.75
N MET A 112 0.02 -3.37 -6.78
CA MET A 112 -0.05 -2.49 -5.61
C MET A 112 -1.32 -1.62 -5.62
N PHE A 113 -2.41 -2.08 -6.24
CA PHE A 113 -3.68 -1.34 -6.25
C PHE A 113 -4.14 -1.04 -4.83
N ASN A 114 -4.58 0.19 -4.58
CA ASN A 114 -5.13 0.60 -3.28
C ASN A 114 -4.21 0.37 -2.06
N MET A 115 -2.91 0.12 -2.23
CA MET A 115 -2.03 -0.37 -1.14
C MET A 115 -2.09 0.48 0.12
N PHE A 116 -2.14 1.81 -0.03
CA PHE A 116 -2.27 2.80 1.04
C PHE A 116 -3.54 3.67 0.87
N LEU A 117 -4.56 3.17 0.16
CA LEU A 117 -5.80 3.91 -0.01
C LEU A 117 -6.38 4.22 1.37
N GLY A 118 -6.61 5.48 1.70
CA GLY A 118 -7.19 5.87 3.00
C GLY A 118 -6.28 5.63 4.21
N ALA A 119 -5.01 5.25 4.03
CA ALA A 119 -4.00 5.23 5.10
C ALA A 119 -3.61 6.67 5.44
N THR A 120 -4.51 7.41 6.09
CA THR A 120 -4.47 8.87 6.17
C THR A 120 -3.22 9.43 6.84
N LYS A 121 -2.61 8.69 7.77
CA LYS A 121 -1.38 9.08 8.50
C LYS A 121 -0.09 8.62 7.84
N PHE A 122 -0.14 7.76 6.83
CA PHE A 122 1.07 7.16 6.25
C PHE A 122 1.92 8.23 5.55
N ASN A 123 3.18 8.36 5.98
CA ASN A 123 4.16 9.29 5.43
C ASN A 123 5.60 8.78 5.64
N GLN A 124 5.84 7.50 5.38
CA GLN A 124 7.17 6.88 5.51
C GLN A 124 7.88 6.77 4.16
N PRO A 125 9.21 6.90 4.12
CA PRO A 125 9.97 6.83 2.88
C PRO A 125 9.77 5.50 2.18
N LEU A 126 9.67 5.55 0.85
CA LEU A 126 9.56 4.38 -0.05
C LEU A 126 10.58 4.46 -1.21
N ASN A 127 11.56 5.36 -1.10
CA ASN A 127 12.52 5.64 -2.16
C ASN A 127 13.49 4.48 -2.39
N SER A 128 13.63 3.54 -1.45
CA SER A 128 14.47 2.35 -1.64
C SER A 128 13.76 1.20 -2.36
N TRP A 129 12.46 1.32 -2.63
CA TRP A 129 11.71 0.27 -3.32
C TRP A 129 12.08 0.17 -4.80
N ASN A 130 12.48 -1.03 -5.24
CA ASN A 130 12.57 -1.36 -6.66
C ASN A 130 11.17 -1.74 -7.18
N VAL A 131 10.51 -0.82 -7.88
CA VAL A 131 9.16 -1.00 -8.43
C VAL A 131 9.13 -1.30 -9.93
N GLU A 132 10.25 -1.68 -10.54
CA GLU A 132 10.36 -1.89 -12.00
C GLU A 132 9.41 -2.97 -12.55
N ASN A 133 8.98 -3.90 -11.70
CA ASN A 133 8.07 -4.99 -12.04
C ASN A 133 6.60 -4.69 -11.76
N VAL A 134 6.29 -3.54 -11.15
CA VAL A 134 4.92 -3.14 -10.84
C VAL A 134 4.16 -2.84 -12.12
N ILE A 135 3.10 -3.60 -12.35
CA ILE A 135 2.22 -3.46 -13.52
C ILE A 135 1.09 -2.48 -13.21
N ALA A 136 0.65 -2.39 -11.95
CA ALA A 136 -0.45 -1.52 -11.59
C ALA A 136 -0.41 -1.00 -10.15
N ALA A 137 -0.62 0.30 -10.02
CA ALA A 137 -0.61 1.08 -8.79
C ALA A 137 -1.80 2.06 -8.73
N GLY A 138 -2.92 1.69 -9.38
CA GLY A 138 -4.15 2.49 -9.36
C GLY A 138 -4.63 2.74 -7.92
N SER A 139 -4.97 3.99 -7.63
CA SER A 139 -5.41 4.47 -6.31
C SER A 139 -4.47 4.12 -5.15
N MET A 140 -3.19 3.83 -5.40
CA MET A 140 -2.23 3.38 -4.37
C MET A 140 -2.18 4.30 -3.16
N PHE A 141 -2.22 5.63 -3.37
CA PHE A 141 -2.21 6.66 -2.34
C PHE A 141 -3.48 7.51 -2.33
N TYR A 142 -4.59 6.99 -2.87
CA TYR A 142 -5.87 7.68 -2.85
C TYR A 142 -6.28 7.99 -1.40
N ASN A 143 -6.64 9.23 -1.06
CA ASN A 143 -6.91 9.67 0.32
C ASN A 143 -5.76 9.44 1.33
N ALA A 144 -4.52 9.14 0.92
CA ALA A 144 -3.36 9.11 1.83
C ALA A 144 -2.96 10.55 2.19
N LEU A 145 -3.72 11.17 3.09
CA LEU A 145 -3.72 12.63 3.30
C LEU A 145 -2.35 13.20 3.67
N SER A 146 -1.56 12.45 4.45
CA SER A 146 -0.23 12.87 4.93
C SER A 146 0.92 12.49 4.00
N PHE A 147 0.72 11.63 3.01
CA PHE A 147 1.83 11.11 2.20
C PHE A 147 2.46 12.22 1.33
N ASN A 148 3.75 12.47 1.53
CA ASN A 148 4.53 13.44 0.77
C ASN A 148 6.03 13.05 0.69
N GLN A 149 6.31 11.77 0.49
CA GLN A 149 7.68 11.27 0.41
C GLN A 149 8.18 11.26 -1.04
N ASP A 150 9.47 11.49 -1.21
CA ASP A 150 10.12 11.45 -2.52
C ASP A 150 10.09 10.04 -3.09
N ILE A 151 9.57 9.93 -4.31
CA ILE A 151 9.45 8.73 -5.13
C ILE A 151 9.84 9.03 -6.58
N SER A 152 10.54 10.15 -6.82
CA SER A 152 10.99 10.61 -8.14
C SER A 152 11.96 9.62 -8.81
N ASN A 153 12.57 8.73 -8.02
CA ASN A 153 13.53 7.72 -8.47
C ASN A 153 12.90 6.38 -8.91
N TRP A 154 11.58 6.21 -8.77
CA TRP A 154 10.91 4.96 -9.16
C TRP A 154 11.01 4.69 -10.67
N ASN A 155 11.45 3.48 -11.03
CA ASN A 155 11.38 2.98 -12.41
C ASN A 155 9.96 2.44 -12.69
N LEU A 156 9.23 3.10 -13.59
CA LEU A 156 7.83 2.82 -13.89
C LEU A 156 7.62 2.30 -15.33
N GLU A 157 8.65 1.74 -15.97
CA GLU A 157 8.59 1.31 -17.37
C GLU A 157 7.47 0.30 -17.68
N LYS A 158 7.17 -0.60 -16.72
CA LYS A 158 6.12 -1.63 -16.86
C LYS A 158 4.75 -1.20 -16.35
N LEU A 159 4.64 -0.01 -15.75
CA LEU A 159 3.40 0.47 -15.17
C LEU A 159 2.35 0.70 -16.27
N LYS A 160 1.19 0.05 -16.13
CA LYS A 160 0.06 0.15 -17.06
C LYS A 160 -1.10 0.95 -16.50
N ASN A 161 -1.21 1.06 -15.18
CA ASN A 161 -2.33 1.73 -14.52
C ASN A 161 -1.85 2.54 -13.31
N ALA A 162 -2.03 3.86 -13.40
CA ALA A 162 -1.80 4.86 -12.34
C ALA A 162 -3.06 5.70 -12.07
N ARG A 163 -4.24 5.20 -12.45
CA ARG A 163 -5.52 5.90 -12.27
C ARG A 163 -5.71 6.27 -10.82
N ASP A 164 -6.08 7.53 -10.56
CA ASP A 164 -6.36 8.07 -9.22
C ASP A 164 -5.23 7.89 -8.19
N MET A 165 -3.98 7.59 -8.60
CA MET A 165 -2.90 7.16 -7.70
C MET A 165 -2.68 8.08 -6.50
N PHE A 166 -2.77 9.40 -6.68
CA PHE A 166 -2.63 10.42 -5.63
C PHE A 166 -3.90 11.25 -5.42
N HIS A 167 -5.06 10.77 -5.87
CA HIS A 167 -6.30 11.54 -5.75
C HIS A 167 -6.60 11.82 -4.27
N ASN A 168 -6.75 13.10 -3.94
CA ASN A 168 -6.99 13.61 -2.59
C ASN A 168 -5.87 13.28 -1.60
N ALA A 169 -4.65 12.95 -2.07
CA ALA A 169 -3.43 12.95 -1.27
C ALA A 169 -3.00 14.41 -1.02
N LYS A 170 -3.63 15.04 -0.04
CA LYS A 170 -3.59 16.51 0.15
C LYS A 170 -2.20 17.07 0.43
N SER A 171 -1.30 16.28 1.01
CA SER A 171 0.07 16.72 1.28
C SER A 171 1.04 16.43 0.13
N PHE A 172 0.64 15.61 -0.85
CA PHE A 172 1.55 15.13 -1.89
C PHE A 172 1.92 16.24 -2.88
N ASN A 173 3.19 16.65 -2.86
CA ASN A 173 3.77 17.71 -3.68
C ASN A 173 5.25 17.41 -3.97
N GLN A 174 5.50 16.43 -4.84
CA GLN A 174 6.85 16.00 -5.24
C GLN A 174 7.13 16.33 -6.71
N ASP A 175 8.39 16.59 -7.06
CA ASP A 175 8.79 16.74 -8.46
C ASP A 175 8.90 15.36 -9.11
N LEU A 176 8.01 15.09 -10.07
CA LEU A 176 7.93 13.81 -10.79
C LEU A 176 8.29 13.97 -12.28
N GLU A 177 8.98 15.05 -12.67
CA GLU A 177 9.35 15.30 -14.07
C GLU A 177 10.23 14.17 -14.66
N SER A 178 11.00 13.48 -13.82
CA SER A 178 11.86 12.35 -14.20
C SER A 178 11.12 11.08 -14.58
N TRP A 179 9.83 10.96 -14.24
CA TRP A 179 9.09 9.73 -14.49
C TRP A 179 8.88 9.47 -15.98
N ASN A 180 9.24 8.26 -16.41
CA ASN A 180 8.99 7.76 -17.76
C ASN A 180 8.15 6.48 -17.69
N MET A 181 7.01 6.47 -18.38
CA MET A 181 6.01 5.39 -18.28
C MET A 181 5.51 4.96 -19.68
N PRO A 182 6.37 4.39 -20.53
CA PRO A 182 6.04 4.03 -21.91
C PRO A 182 4.89 3.00 -22.03
N SER A 183 4.65 2.19 -20.99
CA SER A 183 3.60 1.16 -20.98
C SER A 183 2.23 1.64 -20.46
N LEU A 184 2.11 2.91 -20.06
CA LEU A 184 0.96 3.42 -19.32
C LEU A 184 -0.30 3.47 -20.20
N LYS A 185 -1.39 2.92 -19.68
CA LYS A 185 -2.69 2.88 -20.36
C LYS A 185 -3.73 3.82 -19.76
N THR A 186 -3.66 4.08 -18.46
CA THR A 186 -4.62 4.93 -17.74
C THR A 186 -3.93 5.63 -16.57
N MET A 187 -4.18 6.93 -16.45
CA MET A 187 -3.74 7.79 -15.36
C MET A 187 -4.80 8.86 -15.02
N ASP A 188 -6.08 8.53 -15.27
CA ASP A 188 -7.20 9.44 -15.06
C ASP A 188 -7.20 9.94 -13.61
N ARG A 189 -7.33 11.27 -13.44
CA ARG A 189 -7.47 11.91 -12.11
C ARG A 189 -6.31 11.62 -11.14
N MET A 190 -5.14 11.22 -11.65
CA MET A 190 -3.97 10.85 -10.84
C MET A 190 -3.65 11.88 -9.74
N PHE A 191 -3.71 13.17 -10.06
CA PHE A 191 -3.44 14.27 -9.12
C PHE A 191 -4.70 15.04 -8.67
N LEU A 192 -5.90 14.51 -8.92
CA LEU A 192 -7.13 15.25 -8.62
C LEU A 192 -7.24 15.53 -7.11
N LYS A 193 -7.34 16.81 -6.72
CA LYS A 193 -7.41 17.25 -5.31
C LYS A 193 -6.18 16.88 -4.46
N SER A 194 -5.06 16.51 -5.08
CA SER A 194 -3.80 16.34 -4.34
C SER A 194 -3.22 17.70 -3.94
N GLY A 195 -2.13 17.70 -3.16
CA GLY A 195 -1.38 18.90 -2.79
C GLY A 195 -0.44 19.42 -3.88
N MET A 196 -0.50 18.85 -5.07
CA MET A 196 0.57 18.94 -6.04
C MET A 196 0.52 20.30 -6.79
N GLN A 197 1.62 21.03 -6.76
CA GLN A 197 1.72 22.42 -7.25
C GLN A 197 2.29 22.55 -8.66
N LYS A 198 3.21 21.67 -9.08
CA LYS A 198 3.86 21.69 -10.39
C LYS A 198 3.62 20.40 -11.17
N ILE A 199 2.62 20.40 -12.05
CA ILE A 199 2.22 19.23 -12.84
C ILE A 199 3.36 18.85 -13.81
N PRO A 200 3.83 17.59 -13.82
CA PRO A 200 4.88 17.15 -14.73
C PRO A 200 4.47 17.29 -16.20
N SER A 201 5.43 17.60 -17.08
CA SER A 201 5.13 17.85 -18.51
C SER A 201 4.54 16.65 -19.24
N TRP A 202 4.81 15.43 -18.76
CA TRP A 202 4.25 14.19 -19.30
C TRP A 202 2.75 14.00 -18.99
N TYR A 203 2.18 14.73 -18.03
CA TYR A 203 0.77 14.61 -17.64
C TYR A 203 -0.13 15.47 -18.54
N LYS A 204 -0.49 14.92 -19.70
CA LYS A 204 -1.22 15.62 -20.78
C LYS A 204 -2.62 16.11 -20.39
N GLU A 205 -3.10 17.15 -21.08
CA GLU A 205 -4.42 17.78 -20.89
C GLU A 205 -5.60 16.81 -20.94
N GLU A 206 -5.55 15.77 -21.78
CA GLU A 206 -6.60 14.74 -21.87
C GLU A 206 -6.87 14.04 -20.53
N TRP A 207 -5.85 13.93 -19.67
CA TRP A 207 -5.95 13.37 -18.31
C TRP A 207 -6.41 14.41 -17.28
N GLN A 208 -6.34 15.69 -17.63
CA GLN A 208 -6.73 16.83 -16.79
C GLN A 208 -8.22 17.19 -16.96
N LYS A 209 -8.85 16.88 -18.10
CA LYS A 209 -10.26 17.24 -18.40
C LYS A 209 -11.29 16.72 -17.38
N GLU A 210 -11.06 15.55 -16.76
CA GLU A 210 -11.91 15.07 -15.66
C GLU A 210 -11.74 15.87 -14.36
N GLN A 211 -10.61 16.56 -14.18
CA GLN A 211 -10.35 17.42 -13.02
C GLN A 211 -11.09 18.76 -13.13
N GLU A 212 -11.21 19.31 -14.34
CA GLU A 212 -11.90 20.57 -14.62
C GLU A 212 -13.41 20.47 -14.42
N ILE A 213 -14.07 19.41 -14.90
CA ILE A 213 -15.54 19.28 -14.85
C ILE A 213 -16.06 19.26 -13.40
N LYS A 214 -15.30 18.72 -12.43
CA LYS A 214 -15.70 18.76 -11.00
C LYS A 214 -15.29 20.05 -10.29
N TYR A 215 -14.17 20.68 -10.64
CA TYR A 215 -13.78 21.98 -10.08
C TYR A 215 -14.76 23.08 -10.51
N ILE A 216 -15.12 23.10 -11.80
CA ILE A 216 -16.08 24.04 -12.40
C ILE A 216 -17.47 23.89 -11.77
N ASN A 217 -18.00 22.65 -11.66
CA ASN A 217 -19.29 22.41 -11.02
C ASN A 217 -19.30 22.75 -9.51
N LYS A 218 -18.16 22.72 -8.83
CA LYS A 218 -18.09 23.04 -7.39
C LYS A 218 -17.93 24.54 -7.11
N HIS A 219 -17.28 25.31 -8.00
CA HIS A 219 -16.96 26.72 -7.75
C HIS A 219 -17.79 27.71 -8.56
N PHE A 220 -18.34 27.30 -9.71
CA PHE A 220 -19.11 28.18 -10.59
C PHE A 220 -20.60 27.79 -10.69
N TYR A 221 -20.97 26.58 -10.27
CA TYR A 221 -22.36 26.11 -10.25
C TYR A 221 -22.71 25.34 -8.96
N PRO A 222 -22.55 25.94 -7.76
CA PRO A 222 -22.98 25.28 -6.54
C PRO A 222 -24.50 25.04 -6.57
N LYS A 223 -24.92 23.81 -6.26
CA LYS A 223 -26.34 23.49 -6.01
C LYS A 223 -26.84 24.17 -4.74
#